data_AF-A0A2H9PGE9-F1
#
_entry.id   AF-A0A2H9PGE9-F1
#
_cell.length_a   1.000
_cell.length_b   1.000
_cell.length_c   1.000
_cell.angle_alpha   90.00
_cell.angle_beta   90.00
_cell.angle_gamma   90.00
#
_symmetry.space_group_name_H-M   'P 1'
#
loop_
_entity.id
_entity.type
_entity.pdbx_description
1 polymer ?
#
loop_
_entity_poly.entity_id
_entity_poly.type
_entity_poly.pdbx_seq_one_letter_code
_entity_poly.pdbx_strand_id
1 'polypeptide(L)'
;MKFYNRENELEVLQDLSGIPDKSVMAVILCMRRVGKTEIIRQFFKDKKGIYLYVDNEKTPKDLIEEFNKTLALEHSLPSYVKAYSFGILGNIYNTHYCIWFA
;
A
#
# COMPACT_ATOMS: atom_id res chain seq x y z
N MET A 1 19.12 12.87 0.07
CA MET A 1 19.04 13.01 1.55
C MET A 1 19.26 11.61 2.13
N LYS A 2 20.26 11.40 3.00
CA LYS A 2 20.56 10.07 3.56
C LYS A 2 19.49 9.68 4.59
N PHE A 3 18.99 8.46 4.52
CA PHE A 3 17.99 7.92 5.43
C PHE A 3 18.68 7.61 6.78
N TYR A 4 18.60 8.54 7.73
CA TYR A 4 19.21 8.36 9.05
C TYR A 4 18.17 7.85 10.05
N ASN A 5 18.50 6.76 10.74
CA ASN A 5 17.96 6.37 12.05
C ASN A 5 16.53 5.78 12.11
N ARG A 6 16.13 4.93 11.16
CA ARG A 6 14.79 4.27 11.15
C ARG A 6 14.79 2.79 10.77
N GLU A 7 15.91 2.12 11.03
CA GLU A 7 16.07 0.69 10.73
C GLU A 7 15.08 -0.16 11.54
N ASN A 8 14.87 0.17 12.83
CA ASN A 8 13.91 -0.55 13.69
C ASN A 8 12.45 -0.45 13.19
N GLU A 9 12.01 0.71 12.71
CA GLU A 9 10.64 0.88 12.18
C GLU A 9 10.46 0.10 10.86
N LEU A 10 11.50 0.06 10.04
CA LEU A 10 11.53 -0.70 8.80
C LEU A 10 11.53 -2.21 9.08
N GLU A 11 12.28 -2.66 10.08
CA GLU A 11 12.34 -4.04 10.54
C GLU A 11 10.97 -4.53 11.03
N VAL A 12 10.28 -3.74 11.85
CA VAL A 12 8.89 -4.07 12.28
C VAL A 12 7.96 -4.23 11.08
N LEU A 13 8.04 -3.35 10.08
CA LEU A 13 7.25 -3.50 8.86
C LEU A 13 7.64 -4.77 8.08
N GLN A 14 8.93 -5.13 8.05
CA GLN A 14 9.41 -6.34 7.41
C GLN A 14 8.92 -7.60 8.12
N ASP A 15 8.96 -7.64 9.44
CA ASP A 15 8.48 -8.75 10.25
C ASP A 15 6.97 -8.95 10.09
N LEU A 16 6.21 -7.86 10.18
CA LEU A 16 4.78 -7.88 9.87
C LEU A 16 4.51 -8.41 8.47
N SER A 17 5.44 -8.17 7.53
CA SER A 17 5.34 -8.67 6.17
C SER A 17 5.83 -10.10 5.94
N GLY A 18 6.50 -10.69 6.93
CA GLY A 18 7.02 -12.05 6.87
C GLY A 18 6.00 -13.10 7.33
N ILE A 19 4.86 -12.68 7.89
CA ILE A 19 3.86 -13.60 8.44
C ILE A 19 3.03 -14.20 7.30
N PRO A 20 3.20 -15.50 6.96
CA PRO A 20 2.40 -16.13 5.92
C PRO A 20 0.92 -16.19 6.31
N ASP A 21 0.06 -16.13 5.30
CA ASP A 21 -1.40 -16.32 5.42
C ASP A 21 -2.16 -15.35 6.34
N LYS A 22 -1.58 -14.16 6.63
CA LYS A 22 -2.28 -13.10 7.36
C LYS A 22 -2.35 -11.81 6.56
N SER A 23 -3.56 -11.28 6.43
CA SER A 23 -3.78 -9.89 6.02
C SER A 23 -3.42 -8.98 7.18
N VAL A 24 -2.32 -8.22 7.03
CA VAL A 24 -1.85 -7.28 8.05
C VAL A 24 -2.20 -5.85 7.65
N MET A 25 -2.83 -5.12 8.56
CA MET A 25 -3.07 -3.68 8.45
C MET A 25 -2.15 -2.94 9.43
N ALA A 26 -1.33 -2.04 8.90
CA ALA A 26 -0.45 -1.19 9.71
C ALA A 26 -0.91 0.26 9.60
N VAL A 27 -1.01 0.95 10.74
CA VAL A 27 -1.34 2.38 10.82
C VAL A 27 -0.12 3.13 11.35
N ILE A 28 0.44 4.03 10.55
CA ILE A 28 1.64 4.80 10.93
C ILE A 28 1.21 6.19 11.37
N LEU A 29 1.21 6.45 12.68
CA LEU A 29 0.88 7.74 13.29
C LEU A 29 2.13 8.58 13.55
N CYS A 30 2.13 9.88 13.22
CA CYS A 30 3.27 10.80 13.43
C CYS A 30 2.95 12.24 13.01
N MET A 31 3.80 13.17 13.42
CA MET A 31 3.70 14.61 13.12
C MET A 31 4.04 14.96 11.66
N ARG A 32 3.60 16.14 11.20
CA ARG A 32 3.91 16.65 9.85
C ARG A 32 5.42 16.75 9.64
N ARG A 33 5.89 16.42 8.42
CA ARG A 33 7.30 16.53 7.95
C ARG A 33 8.33 15.57 8.56
N VAL A 34 7.87 14.53 9.24
CA VAL A 34 8.76 13.51 9.81
C VAL A 34 9.24 12.50 8.74
N GLY A 35 8.73 12.54 7.51
CA GLY A 35 9.22 11.68 6.41
C GLY A 35 8.62 10.27 6.37
N LYS A 36 7.36 10.11 6.81
CA LYS A 36 6.63 8.82 6.75
C LYS A 36 6.65 8.20 5.34
N THR A 37 6.42 9.05 4.34
CA THR A 37 6.37 8.64 2.93
C THR A 37 7.67 7.99 2.49
N GLU A 38 8.81 8.43 3.02
CA GLU A 38 10.08 7.81 2.70
C GLU A 38 10.29 6.44 3.36
N ILE A 39 9.81 6.22 4.60
CA ILE A 39 9.85 4.87 5.19
C ILE A 39 9.10 3.88 4.30
N ILE A 40 7.90 4.28 3.86
CA ILE A 40 7.04 3.44 3.00
C ILE A 40 7.72 3.18 1.66
N ARG A 41 8.32 4.21 1.03
CA ARG A 41 9.09 4.04 -0.21
C ARG A 41 10.27 3.09 -0.03
N GLN A 42 11.00 3.16 1.08
CA GLN A 42 12.10 2.22 1.35
C GLN A 42 11.56 0.79 1.58
N PHE A 43 10.44 0.65 2.30
CA PHE A 43 9.81 -0.65 2.53
C PHE A 43 9.36 -1.34 1.23
N PHE A 44 8.80 -0.58 0.30
CA PHE A 44 8.35 -1.09 -1.00
C PHE A 44 9.45 -1.14 -2.06
N LYS A 45 10.67 -0.68 -1.78
CA LYS A 45 11.75 -0.67 -2.77
C LYS A 45 12.10 -2.08 -3.26
N ASP A 46 12.04 -3.05 -2.36
CA ASP A 46 12.38 -4.45 -2.62
C ASP A 46 11.14 -5.36 -2.71
N LYS A 47 9.92 -4.77 -2.76
CA LYS A 47 8.65 -5.50 -2.74
C LYS A 47 7.68 -4.94 -3.77
N LYS A 48 7.01 -5.83 -4.51
CA LYS A 48 5.89 -5.41 -5.36
C LYS A 48 4.72 -5.00 -4.47
N GLY A 49 4.35 -3.74 -4.53
CA GLY A 49 3.27 -3.19 -3.74
C GLY A 49 2.61 -2.01 -4.44
N ILE A 50 1.34 -1.80 -4.12
CA ILE A 50 0.54 -0.74 -4.73
C ILE A 50 0.45 0.40 -3.74
N TYR A 51 0.88 1.57 -4.17
CA TYR A 51 0.75 2.81 -3.41
C TYR A 51 -0.52 3.54 -3.84
N LEU A 52 -1.49 3.65 -2.94
CA LEU A 52 -2.71 4.42 -3.16
C LEU A 52 -2.64 5.74 -2.38
N TYR A 53 -2.75 6.87 -3.08
CA TYR A 53 -2.81 8.17 -2.45
C TYR A 53 -4.26 8.63 -2.26
N VAL A 54 -4.68 8.72 -0.99
CA VAL A 54 -6.02 9.18 -0.60
C VAL A 54 -5.96 10.65 -0.19
N ASP A 55 -6.87 11.45 -0.75
CA ASP A 55 -7.04 12.87 -0.43
C ASP A 55 -8.53 13.15 -0.16
N ASN A 56 -8.83 14.15 0.66
CA ASN A 56 -10.19 14.55 1.04
C ASN A 56 -11.00 15.07 -0.15
N GLU A 57 -10.34 15.53 -1.21
CA GLU A 57 -10.99 16.01 -2.43
C GLU A 57 -11.41 14.87 -3.37
N LYS A 58 -10.91 13.65 -3.16
CA LYS A 58 -11.21 12.51 -4.03
C LYS A 58 -12.47 11.80 -3.59
N THR A 59 -13.35 11.48 -4.54
CA THR A 59 -14.49 10.61 -4.26
C THR A 59 -14.03 9.15 -4.19
N PRO A 60 -14.80 8.26 -3.51
CA PRO A 60 -14.50 6.82 -3.53
C PRO A 60 -14.40 6.22 -4.94
N LYS A 61 -15.13 6.78 -5.91
CA LYS A 61 -15.06 6.35 -7.31
C LYS A 61 -13.71 6.67 -7.94
N ASP A 62 -13.20 7.88 -7.70
CA ASP A 62 -11.90 8.32 -8.22
C ASP A 62 -10.77 7.43 -7.68
N LEU A 63 -10.84 7.07 -6.39
CA LEU A 63 -9.87 6.17 -5.76
C LEU A 63 -9.87 4.77 -6.37
N ILE A 64 -11.04 4.21 -6.66
CA ILE A 64 -11.18 2.90 -7.30
C ILE A 64 -10.67 2.94 -8.74
N GLU A 65 -10.92 4.02 -9.46
CA GLU A 65 -10.44 4.18 -10.83
C GLU A 65 -8.89 4.29 -10.88
N GLU A 66 -8.31 5.10 -9.99
CA GLU A 66 -6.86 5.21 -9.83
C GLU A 66 -6.24 3.87 -9.44
N PHE A 67 -6.85 3.16 -8.50
CA PHE A 67 -6.40 1.82 -8.10
C PHE A 67 -6.38 0.82 -9.26
N ASN A 68 -7.47 0.76 -10.06
CA ASN A 68 -7.54 -0.10 -11.23
C ASN A 68 -6.49 0.26 -12.30
N LYS A 69 -6.23 1.55 -12.50
CA LYS A 69 -5.18 2.02 -13.42
C LYS A 69 -3.79 1.59 -12.94
N THR A 70 -3.47 1.80 -11.67
CA THR A 70 -2.18 1.39 -11.08
C THR A 70 -2.01 -0.12 -11.11
N LEU A 71 -3.08 -0.87 -10.86
CA LEU A 71 -3.08 -2.33 -10.96
C LEU A 71 -2.76 -2.85 -12.36
N ALA A 72 -3.41 -2.29 -13.37
CA ALA A 72 -3.20 -2.69 -14.75
C ALA A 72 -1.76 -2.41 -15.19
N LEU A 73 -1.19 -1.27 -14.75
CA LEU A 73 0.19 -0.89 -15.03
C LEU A 73 1.22 -1.81 -14.36
N GLU A 74 1.07 -2.09 -13.07
CA GLU A 74 2.05 -2.86 -12.29
C GLU A 74 1.99 -4.38 -12.54
N HIS A 75 0.80 -4.92 -12.84
CA HIS A 75 0.59 -6.36 -12.91
C HIS A 75 0.25 -6.89 -14.31
N SER A 76 0.21 -6.05 -15.35
CA SER A 76 -0.18 -6.45 -16.72
C SER A 76 -1.50 -7.24 -16.73
N LEU A 77 -2.43 -6.86 -15.86
CA LEU A 77 -3.67 -7.59 -15.66
C LEU A 77 -4.57 -7.46 -16.90
N PRO A 78 -5.25 -8.54 -17.31
CA PRO A 78 -6.24 -8.47 -18.38
C PRO A 78 -7.34 -7.45 -18.06
N SER A 79 -7.84 -6.76 -19.09
CA SER A 79 -8.81 -5.66 -18.97
C SER A 79 -10.15 -6.02 -18.32
N TYR A 80 -10.44 -7.31 -18.15
CA TYR A 80 -11.63 -7.82 -17.46
C TYR A 80 -11.48 -7.89 -15.93
N VAL A 81 -10.25 -7.79 -15.40
CA VAL A 81 -10.00 -7.76 -13.95
C VAL A 81 -10.14 -6.32 -13.48
N LYS A 82 -11.28 -5.99 -12.88
CA LYS A 82 -11.54 -4.68 -12.28
C LYS A 82 -12.09 -4.83 -10.87
N ALA A 83 -11.58 -4.02 -9.96
CA ALA A 83 -12.18 -3.82 -8.66
C ALA A 83 -13.33 -2.82 -8.78
N TYR A 84 -14.52 -3.21 -8.30
CA TYR A 84 -15.72 -2.37 -8.31
C TYR A 84 -16.07 -1.82 -6.93
N SER A 85 -15.50 -2.42 -5.88
CA SER A 85 -15.67 -2.04 -4.49
C SER A 85 -14.50 -2.55 -3.68
N PHE A 86 -14.08 -1.78 -2.68
CA PHE A 86 -13.04 -2.20 -1.74
C PHE A 86 -13.40 -3.47 -0.96
N GLY A 87 -14.70 -3.79 -0.83
CA GLY A 87 -15.15 -5.04 -0.21
C GLY A 87 -14.83 -6.32 -0.99
N ILE A 88 -14.60 -6.24 -2.31
CA ILE A 88 -14.28 -7.41 -3.15
C ILE A 88 -12.77 -7.70 -3.17
N LEU A 89 -11.93 -6.72 -2.83
CA LEU A 89 -10.47 -6.89 -2.79
C LEU A 89 -10.05 -7.93 -1.74
N GLY A 90 -10.80 -8.11 -0.65
CA GLY A 90 -10.52 -9.17 0.33
C GLY A 90 -10.49 -10.59 -0.26
N ASN A 91 -11.16 -10.84 -1.40
CA ASN A 91 -11.14 -12.14 -2.08
C ASN A 91 -10.08 -12.24 -3.20
N ILE A 92 -9.57 -11.12 -3.71
CA ILE A 92 -8.54 -11.10 -4.77
C ILE A 92 -7.13 -11.07 -4.16
N TYR A 93 -6.96 -10.48 -2.98
CA TYR A 93 -5.67 -10.31 -2.31
C TYR A 93 -5.50 -11.31 -1.17
N ASN A 94 -5.58 -12.61 -1.47
CA ASN A 94 -5.05 -13.63 -0.57
C ASN A 94 -3.52 -13.76 -0.72
N THR A 95 -2.82 -12.68 -1.11
CA THR A 95 -1.37 -12.78 -1.31
C THR A 95 -0.56 -11.53 -1.00
N HIS A 96 -0.94 -10.27 -1.30
CA HIS A 96 0.00 -9.15 -1.09
C HIS A 96 -0.59 -7.89 -0.43
N TYR A 97 0.19 -7.40 0.54
CA TYR A 97 0.10 -6.18 1.34
C TYR A 97 -0.73 -5.03 0.74
N CYS A 98 -1.89 -4.75 1.35
CA CYS A 98 -2.59 -3.48 1.19
C CYS A 98 -2.36 -2.62 2.44
N ILE A 99 -1.43 -1.68 2.38
CA ILE A 99 -1.29 -0.64 3.41
C ILE A 99 -2.13 0.55 2.97
N TRP A 100 -3.22 0.79 3.69
CA TRP A 100 -4.08 1.95 3.51
C TRP A 100 -3.65 3.10 4.42
N PHE A 101 -3.53 4.31 3.86
CA PHE A 101 -3.46 5.54 4.63
C PHE A 101 -4.84 6.23 4.62
N ALA A 102 -5.32 6.55 5.82
CA ALA A 102 -6.31 7.58 6.07
C ALA A 102 -5.59 8.87 6.52
#